data_AF-A0A2V8E9Z7-F1
#
_entry.id   AF-A0A2V8E9Z7-F1
#
_cell.length_a   1.000
_cell.length_b   1.000
_cell.length_c   1.000
_cell.angle_alpha   90.00
_cell.angle_beta   90.00
_cell.angle_gamma   90.00
#
_symmetry.space_group_name_H-M   'P 1'
#
loop_
_entity.id
_entity.type
_entity.pdbx_description
1 polymer ?
#
loop_
_entity_poly.entity_id
_entity_poly.type
_entity_poly.pdbx_seq_one_letter_code
_entity_poly.pdbx_strand_id
1 'polypeptide(L)' 'MDAKGAVALAGMAGRQPVAPPDVDDVALVLHTSGSTGRPKRVPLAHANLSISAGNVARHYRLTADDVAVCV' A
#
# COMPACT_ATOMS: atom_id res chain seq x y z
N MET A 1 1.77 -21.20 -9.49
CA MET A 1 1.80 -21.47 -8.04
C MET A 1 2.10 -22.94 -7.87
N ASP A 2 3.13 -23.30 -7.13
CA ASP A 2 3.46 -24.72 -6.89
C ASP A 2 2.57 -25.33 -5.79
N ALA A 3 2.74 -26.63 -5.53
CA ALA A 3 2.00 -27.37 -4.51
C ALA A 3 2.23 -26.87 -3.06
N LYS A 4 3.17 -25.95 -2.84
CA LYS A 4 3.44 -25.27 -1.56
C LYS A 4 2.91 -23.83 -1.53
N GLY A 5 2.21 -23.40 -2.58
CA GLY A 5 1.68 -22.04 -2.71
C GLY A 5 2.71 -21.02 -3.19
N ALA A 6 3.92 -21.44 -3.60
CA ALA A 6 4.94 -20.51 -4.08
C ALA A 6 4.56 -19.97 -5.47
N VAL A 7 4.51 -18.65 -5.59
CA VAL A 7 4.30 -17.96 -6.87
C VAL A 7 5.67 -17.61 -7.45
N ALA A 8 6.04 -18.25 -8.55
CA ALA A 8 7.16 -17.79 -9.37
C ALA A 8 6.62 -16.77 -10.40
N LEU A 9 7.05 -15.52 -10.28
CA LEU A 9 6.80 -14.50 -11.29
C LEU A 9 7.87 -14.65 -12.39
N ALA A 10 7.52 -15.32 -13.48
CA ALA A 10 8.40 -15.45 -14.64
C ALA A 10 8.62 -14.08 -15.31
N GLY A 11 9.86 -13.78 -15.71
CA GLY A 11 10.20 -12.52 -16.41
C GLY A 11 10.55 -11.33 -15.50
N MET A 12 10.69 -11.54 -14.19
CA MET A 12 11.29 -10.51 -13.32
C MET A 12 12.79 -10.44 -13.59
N ALA A 13 13.21 -9.60 -14.54
CA ALA A 13 14.58 -9.13 -14.59
C ALA A 13 14.95 -8.64 -13.18
N GLY A 14 16.10 -9.07 -12.66
CA GLY A 14 16.50 -8.83 -11.27
C GLY A 14 16.27 -7.39 -10.84
N ARG A 15 15.98 -7.18 -9.54
CA ARG A 15 15.59 -5.89 -8.96
C ARG A 15 16.44 -4.75 -9.53
N GLN A 16 15.87 -4.01 -10.48
CA GLN A 16 16.54 -2.84 -11.01
C GLN A 16 16.52 -1.75 -9.93
N PRO A 17 17.60 -0.99 -9.76
CA PRO A 17 17.56 0.22 -8.97
C PRO A 17 16.50 1.15 -9.56
N VAL A 18 15.41 1.36 -8.82
CA VAL A 18 14.40 2.36 -9.16
C VAL A 18 14.75 3.61 -8.37
N ALA A 19 14.66 4.78 -8.99
CA ALA A 19 14.77 6.04 -8.27
C ALA A 19 13.77 6.07 -7.10
N PRO A 20 14.09 6.73 -5.97
CA PRO A 20 13.10 6.99 -4.93
C PRO A 20 11.88 7.70 -5.54
N PRO A 21 10.65 7.35 -5.11
CA PRO A 21 9.46 8.02 -5.60
C PRO A 21 9.39 9.46 -5.08
N ASP A 22 8.76 10.33 -5.86
CA ASP A 22 8.35 11.65 -5.39
C ASP A 22 7.17 11.55 -4.41
N VAL A 23 6.98 12.58 -3.59
CA VAL A 23 5.87 12.66 -2.63
C VAL A 23 4.51 12.65 -3.32
N ASP A 24 4.42 13.18 -4.53
CA ASP A 24 3.19 13.25 -5.32
C ASP A 24 2.97 12.01 -6.22
N ASP A 25 3.95 11.10 -6.28
CA ASP A 25 3.79 9.85 -7.03
C ASP A 25 2.72 8.95 -6.37
N VAL A 26 1.94 8.26 -7.21
CA VAL A 26 0.91 7.32 -6.76
C VAL A 26 1.56 6.09 -6.13
N ALA A 27 1.28 5.87 -4.85
CA ALA A 27 1.81 4.76 -4.04
C ALA A 27 0.83 3.58 -3.93
N LEU A 28 -0.48 3.87 -3.92
CA LEU A 28 -1.53 2.88 -3.68
C LEU A 28 -2.77 3.21 -4.52
N VAL A 29 -3.40 2.20 -5.12
CA VAL A 29 -4.72 2.35 -5.76
C VAL A 29 -5.75 1.49 -5.03
N LEU A 30 -6.64 2.15 -4.30
CA LEU A 30 -7.75 1.47 -3.63
C LEU A 30 -8.91 1.30 -4.60
N HIS A 31 -9.44 0.08 -4.68
CA HIS A 31 -10.67 -0.20 -5.39
C HIS A 31 -11.85 -0.13 -4.42
N THR A 32 -12.90 0.57 -4.82
CA THR A 32 -14.15 0.65 -4.06
C THR A 32 -15.30 0.19 -4.93
N SER A 33 -16.34 -0.43 -4.35
CA SER A 33 -17.47 -1.00 -5.11
C SER A 33 -18.17 0.02 -6.00
N GLY A 34 -18.28 1.27 -5.55
CA GLY A 34 -18.96 2.35 -6.26
C GLY A 34 -20.48 2.15 -6.29
N SER A 35 -21.26 3.16 -5.91
CA SER A 35 -22.74 3.07 -5.89
C SER A 35 -23.39 2.91 -7.27
N THR A 36 -22.65 3.13 -8.35
CA THR A 36 -23.12 3.06 -9.75
C THR A 36 -22.76 1.76 -10.46
N GLY A 37 -22.40 0.70 -9.70
CA GLY A 37 -22.11 -0.64 -10.22
C GLY A 37 -20.76 -0.83 -10.90
N ARG A 38 -19.98 0.25 -11.11
CA ARG A 38 -18.61 0.18 -11.63
C ARG A 38 -17.63 0.50 -10.51
N PRO A 39 -16.67 -0.40 -10.20
CA PRO A 39 -15.65 -0.14 -9.20
C PRO A 39 -14.85 1.13 -9.50
N LYS A 40 -14.66 1.98 -8.50
CA LYS A 40 -13.83 3.19 -8.62
C LYS A 40 -12.40 2.87 -8.22
N ARG A 41 -11.45 3.34 -9.03
CA ARG A 41 -10.02 3.35 -8.69
C ARG A 41 -9.68 4.68 -8.01
N VAL A 42 -9.16 4.61 -6.80
CA VAL A 42 -8.75 5.78 -6.02
C VAL A 42 -7.23 5.75 -5.88
N PRO A 43 -6.50 6.53 -6.70
CA PRO A 43 -5.06 6.67 -6.53
C PRO A 43 -4.77 7.51 -5.28
N LEU A 44 -3.81 7.05 -4.48
CA LEU A 44 -3.30 7.74 -3.29
C LEU A 44 -1.80 7.96 -3.48
N ALA A 45 -1.38 9.22 -3.33
CA ALA A 45 0.02 9.59 -3.37
C ALA A 45 0.76 9.16 -2.10
N HIS A 46 2.09 9.08 -2.17
CA HIS A 46 2.94 8.87 -1.00
C HIS A 46 2.60 9.86 0.13
N ALA A 47 2.42 11.15 -0.19
CA ALA A 47 2.02 12.18 0.76
C ALA A 47 0.74 11.82 1.54
N ASN A 48 -0.28 11.30 0.84
CA ASN A 48 -1.57 10.97 1.46
C ASN A 48 -1.40 9.85 2.49
N LEU A 49 -0.60 8.84 2.18
CA LEU A 49 -0.34 7.71 3.08
C LEU A 49 0.45 8.16 4.31
N SER A 50 1.52 8.94 4.13
CA SER A 50 2.37 9.41 5.24
C SER A 50 1.59 10.32 6.20
N ILE A 51 0.77 11.22 5.68
CA ILE A 51 -0.08 12.09 6.51
C ILE A 51 -1.11 11.25 7.27
N SER A 52 -1.78 10.32 6.60
CA SER A 52 -2.79 9.44 7.22
C SER A 52 -2.19 8.58 8.32
N ALA A 53 -1.06 7.92 8.06
CA ALA A 53 -0.35 7.11 9.05
C ALA A 53 0.10 7.94 10.26
N GLY A 54 0.63 9.15 10.02
CA GLY A 54 0.98 10.08 11.09
C GLY A 54 -0.22 10.50 11.94
N ASN A 55 -1.37 10.74 11.31
CA ASN A 55 -2.62 11.06 12.01
C ASN A 55 -3.10 9.89 12.87
N VAL A 56 -3.08 8.67 12.34
CA VAL A 56 -3.43 7.44 13.09
C VAL A 56 -2.50 7.28 14.29
N ALA A 57 -1.19 7.36 14.08
CA ALA A 57 -0.19 7.21 15.16
C ALA A 57 -0.40 8.23 16.28
N ARG A 58 -0.63 9.51 15.93
CA ARG A 58 -0.89 10.57 16.92
C ARG A 58 -2.22 10.39 17.64
N HIS A 59 -3.27 10.03 16.92
CA HIS A 59 -4.61 9.88 17.49
C HIS A 59 -4.65 8.76 18.54
N TYR A 60 -4.07 7.60 18.21
CA TYR A 60 -3.97 6.47 19.11
C TYR A 60 -2.78 6.54 20.08
N ARG A 61 -1.92 7.56 19.95
CA ARG A 61 -0.68 7.75 20.71
C ARG A 61 0.21 6.51 20.67
N LEU A 62 0.33 5.92 19.49
CA LEU A 62 1.14 4.72 19.28
C LEU A 62 2.59 4.97 19.69
N THR A 63 3.16 3.99 20.37
CA THR A 63 4.53 3.93 20.82
C THR A 63 5.23 2.74 20.17
N ALA A 64 6.53 2.61 20.40
CA ALA A 64 7.30 1.47 19.91
C ALA A 64 6.92 0.13 20.61
N ASP A 65 6.20 0.19 21.74
CA ASP A 65 5.79 -0.98 22.51
C ASP A 65 4.44 -1.56 22.04
N ASP A 66 3.71 -0.83 21.18
CA ASP A 66 2.40 -1.26 20.69
C ASP A 66 2.51 -2.32 19.59
N VAL A 67 1.63 -3.32 19.66
CA VAL A 67 1.55 -4.41 18.67
C VAL A 67 0.23 -4.31 17.90
N ALA A 68 0.32 -4.10 16.59
CA ALA A 68 -0.82 -4.12 15.70
C ALA A 68 -1.07 -5.52 15.14
N VAL A 69 -2.33 -5.97 15.17
CA VAL A 69 -2.76 -7.20 14.51
C VAL A 69 -3.21 -6.87 13.09
N CYS A 70 -2.60 -7.50 12.09
CA CYS A 70 -3.10 -7.49 10.72
C CYS A 70 -3.97 -8.74 10.50
N VAL A 71 -5.28 -8.52 10.40
CA VAL A 71 -6.26 -9.55 10.02
C VAL A 71 -6.72 -9.38 8.58
#